data_AF-A0A2W6E168-F1
#
_entry.id   AF-A0A2W6E168-F1
#
_cell.length_a   1.000
_cell.length_b   1.000
_cell.length_c   1.000
_cell.angle_alpha   90.00
_cell.angle_beta   90.00
_cell.angle_gamma   90.00
#
_symmetry.space_group_name_H-M   'P 1'
#
loop_
_entity.id
_entity.type
_entity.pdbx_description
1 polymer ?
#
loop_
_entity_poly.entity_id
_entity_poly.type
_entity_poly.pdbx_seq_one_letter_code
_entity_poly.pdbx_strand_id
1 'polypeptide(L)'
;MIGTTRGCSVHDGQSGRAVNVTLAEDSAFGQWATVRTLRHTGARNEDMLELSQLSIRQYVRPDGEVIGLLVTAPSKTDRERVVPVAAELFHVLAFIIRRLTHNQPTVALATHDDKAERVTIEQQPFLFQRTIGQRTEVITPGALRDMLFRLCADFHETSSAIARPTSPTAAPDIPRANTAHWAAAGGPTPQPAHTKTPH
;
A
#
# COMPACT_ATOMS: atom_id res chain seq x y z
N MET A 1 -5.08 -4.52 11.78
CA MET A 1 -4.80 -3.52 12.83
C MET A 1 -5.93 -3.56 13.86
N ILE A 2 -5.84 -4.37 14.92
CA ILE A 2 -6.98 -4.54 15.82
C ILE A 2 -6.90 -3.55 16.98
N GLY A 3 -7.57 -2.40 16.82
CA GLY A 3 -8.09 -1.62 17.94
C GLY A 3 -9.35 -2.29 18.50
N THR A 4 -9.61 -2.14 19.79
CA THR A 4 -10.67 -2.77 20.59
C THR A 4 -12.09 -2.32 20.22
N THR A 5 -12.48 -2.40 18.94
CA THR A 5 -13.86 -2.20 18.52
C THR A 5 -14.65 -3.49 18.74
N ARG A 6 -15.80 -3.43 19.42
CA ARG A 6 -16.72 -4.58 19.53
C ARG A 6 -16.99 -5.10 18.12
N GLY A 7 -16.69 -6.38 17.89
CA GLY A 7 -16.83 -6.99 16.57
C GLY A 7 -18.27 -6.85 16.07
N CYS A 8 -18.46 -6.13 14.98
CA CYS A 8 -19.75 -6.01 14.30
C CYS A 8 -19.84 -7.12 13.26
N SER A 9 -20.88 -7.95 13.34
CA SER A 9 -21.17 -8.97 12.33
C SER A 9 -22.57 -8.74 11.78
N VAL A 10 -22.73 -8.89 10.46
CA VAL A 10 -24.00 -8.76 9.73
C VAL A 10 -24.24 -10.01 8.92
N HIS A 11 -25.50 -10.35 8.64
CA HIS A 11 -25.83 -11.42 7.71
C HIS A 11 -26.01 -10.85 6.31
N ASP A 12 -25.33 -11.44 5.33
CA ASP A 12 -25.54 -11.10 3.93
C ASP A 12 -26.95 -11.57 3.50
N GLY A 13 -27.75 -10.65 2.95
CA GLY A 13 -29.15 -10.92 2.61
C GLY A 13 -29.33 -11.86 1.41
N GLN A 14 -28.31 -12.01 0.56
CA GLN A 14 -28.38 -12.87 -0.63
C GLN A 14 -27.82 -14.26 -0.37
N SER A 15 -26.72 -14.35 0.39
CA SER A 15 -26.00 -15.60 0.66
C SER A 15 -26.31 -16.19 2.04
N GLY A 16 -26.99 -15.45 2.92
CA GLY A 16 -27.27 -15.84 4.32
C GLY A 16 -26.03 -15.90 5.22
N ARG A 17 -24.84 -15.56 4.69
CA ARG A 17 -23.55 -15.77 5.38
C ARG A 17 -23.32 -14.65 6.39
N ALA A 18 -22.89 -15.01 7.59
CA ALA A 18 -22.41 -14.03 8.56
C ALA A 18 -21.07 -13.43 8.09
N VAL A 19 -21.00 -12.11 8.00
CA VAL A 19 -19.83 -11.32 7.65
C VAL A 19 -19.42 -10.51 8.86
N ASN A 20 -18.20 -10.73 9.35
CA ASN A 20 -17.59 -9.87 10.37
C ASN A 20 -17.11 -8.57 9.70
N VAL A 21 -17.91 -7.52 9.82
CA VAL A 21 -17.68 -6.21 9.19
C VAL A 21 -16.44 -5.54 9.74
N THR A 22 -16.20 -5.67 11.05
CA THR A 22 -14.99 -5.10 11.67
C THR A 22 -13.73 -5.71 11.08
N LEU A 23 -13.71 -7.04 10.88
CA LEU A 23 -12.57 -7.72 10.27
C LEU A 23 -12.43 -7.38 8.78
N ALA A 24 -13.55 -7.29 8.05
CA ALA A 24 -13.55 -6.94 6.64
C ALA A 24 -13.03 -5.51 6.40
N GLU A 25 -13.50 -4.55 7.20
CA GLU A 25 -13.04 -3.15 7.17
C GLU A 25 -11.56 -3.05 7.55
N ASP A 26 -11.12 -3.76 8.59
CA ASP A 26 -9.71 -3.77 8.97
C ASP A 26 -8.80 -4.35 7.88
N SER A 27 -9.23 -5.42 7.23
CA SER A 27 -8.51 -5.98 6.07
C SER A 27 -8.47 -4.97 4.93
N ALA A 28 -9.61 -4.36 4.59
CA ALA A 28 -9.70 -3.40 3.48
C ALA A 28 -8.82 -2.17 3.74
N PHE A 29 -8.81 -1.65 4.97
CA PHE A 29 -7.95 -0.55 5.36
C PHE A 29 -6.46 -0.93 5.25
N GLY A 30 -6.07 -2.10 5.78
CA GLY A 30 -4.68 -2.58 5.70
C GLY A 30 -4.21 -2.77 4.26
N GLN A 31 -5.07 -3.30 3.40
CA GLN A 31 -4.84 -3.47 1.97
C GLN A 31 -4.65 -2.11 1.26
N TRP A 32 -5.57 -1.17 1.48
CA TRP A 32 -5.49 0.18 0.92
C TRP A 32 -4.21 0.90 1.35
N ALA A 33 -3.92 0.90 2.65
CA ALA A 33 -2.74 1.55 3.23
C ALA A 33 -1.45 0.97 2.65
N THR A 34 -1.36 -0.36 2.54
CA THR A 34 -0.22 -1.06 1.95
C THR A 34 0.00 -0.65 0.50
N VAL A 35 -1.03 -0.78 -0.35
CA VAL A 35 -0.91 -0.50 -1.79
C VAL A 35 -0.56 0.97 -2.03
N ARG A 36 -1.17 1.89 -1.28
CA ARG A 36 -0.89 3.32 -1.38
C ARG A 36 0.55 3.63 -0.99
N THR A 37 1.02 3.11 0.14
CA THR A 37 2.39 3.35 0.59
C THR A 37 3.40 2.81 -0.41
N LEU A 38 3.27 1.54 -0.83
CA LEU A 38 4.17 0.94 -1.84
C LEU A 38 4.18 1.74 -3.14
N ARG A 39 3.01 2.19 -3.62
CA ARG A 39 2.91 3.00 -4.84
C ARG A 39 3.65 4.34 -4.73
N HIS A 40 3.58 4.99 -3.57
CA HIS A 40 4.18 6.32 -3.37
C HIS A 40 5.67 6.26 -3.03
N THR A 41 6.12 5.22 -2.34
CA THR A 41 7.52 5.12 -1.87
C THR A 41 8.39 4.26 -2.78
N GLY A 42 7.81 3.26 -3.47
CA GLY A 42 8.57 2.23 -4.18
C GLY A 42 9.42 1.36 -3.26
N ALA A 43 9.15 1.36 -1.94
CA ALA A 43 9.89 0.58 -0.96
C ALA A 43 9.75 -0.93 -1.19
N ARG A 44 10.76 -1.70 -0.79
CA ARG A 44 10.62 -3.16 -0.70
C ARG A 44 9.65 -3.52 0.42
N ASN A 45 9.13 -4.74 0.39
CA ASN A 45 8.18 -5.20 1.39
C ASN A 45 8.79 -5.14 2.79
N GLU A 46 10.03 -5.57 2.94
CA GLU A 46 10.77 -5.55 4.20
C GLU A 46 10.98 -4.12 4.70
N ASP A 47 11.49 -3.23 3.84
CA ASP A 47 11.73 -1.82 4.18
C ASP A 47 10.43 -1.09 4.57
N MET A 48 9.31 -1.41 3.90
CA MET A 48 8.00 -0.84 4.24
C MET A 48 7.53 -1.28 5.63
N LEU A 49 7.80 -2.54 6.00
CA LEU A 49 7.43 -3.09 7.31
C LEU A 49 8.27 -2.51 8.45
N GLU A 50 9.44 -1.97 8.15
CA GLU A 50 10.29 -1.23 9.09
C GLU A 50 9.87 0.24 9.26
N LEU A 51 8.92 0.75 8.46
CA LEU A 51 8.40 2.11 8.63
C LEU A 51 7.74 2.26 10.00
N SER A 52 8.23 3.23 10.76
CA SER A 52 7.69 3.62 12.06
C SER A 52 7.35 5.11 12.08
N GLN A 53 6.72 5.58 13.16
CA GLN A 53 6.54 7.03 13.35
C GLN A 53 7.89 7.79 13.31
N LEU A 54 9.00 7.14 13.68
CA LEU A 54 10.33 7.73 13.69
C LEU A 54 10.92 7.89 12.28
N SER A 55 10.38 7.18 11.30
CA SER A 55 10.71 7.33 9.88
C SER A 55 10.16 8.63 9.30
N ILE A 56 9.18 9.27 9.95
CA ILE A 56 8.57 10.52 9.48
C ILE A 56 9.30 11.69 10.11
N ARG A 57 9.96 12.50 9.29
CA ARG A 57 10.73 13.67 9.72
C ARG A 57 10.18 14.93 9.09
N GLN A 58 10.36 16.05 9.78
CA GLN A 58 10.05 17.37 9.24
C GLN A 58 11.36 18.06 8.88
N TYR A 59 11.38 18.64 7.70
CA TYR A 59 12.47 19.50 7.24
C TYR A 59 11.93 20.89 7.00
N VAL A 60 12.46 21.87 7.73
CA VAL A 60 12.12 23.28 7.57
C VAL A 60 13.16 23.91 6.65
N ARG A 61 12.71 24.41 5.50
CA ARG A 61 13.56 25.15 4.57
C ARG A 61 13.94 26.53 5.15
N PRO A 62 15.00 27.17 4.63
CA PRO A 62 15.41 28.50 5.08
C PRO A 62 14.33 29.60 4.94
N ASP A 63 13.37 29.41 4.05
CA ASP A 63 12.22 30.30 3.84
C ASP A 63 11.04 30.03 4.79
N GLY A 64 11.15 29.02 5.65
CA GLY A 64 10.11 28.62 6.60
C GLY A 64 9.14 27.55 6.08
N GLU A 65 9.28 27.07 4.83
CA GLU A 65 8.45 25.98 4.30
C GLU A 65 8.76 24.66 5.03
N VAL A 66 7.71 23.96 5.49
CA VAL A 66 7.85 22.65 6.17
C VAL A 66 7.57 21.52 5.19
N ILE A 67 8.53 20.63 5.01
CA ILE A 67 8.46 19.46 4.14
C ILE A 67 8.50 18.20 5.00
N GLY A 68 7.50 17.33 4.82
CA GLY A 68 7.54 15.98 5.36
C GLY A 68 8.55 15.13 4.59
N LEU A 69 9.40 14.40 5.32
CA LEU A 69 10.35 13.45 4.78
C LEU A 69 10.06 12.08 5.35
N LEU A 70 10.09 11.06 4.50
CA LEU A 70 10.06 9.67 4.90
C LEU A 70 11.46 9.09 4.75
N VAL A 71 12.02 8.64 5.87
CA VAL A 71 13.36 8.06 5.95
C VAL A 71 13.23 6.56 6.13
N THR A 72 13.78 5.80 5.18
CA THR A 72 13.88 4.34 5.27
C THR A 72 15.30 3.94 5.67
N ALA A 73 15.41 3.08 6.68
CA ALA A 73 16.69 2.54 7.12
C ALA A 73 17.36 1.74 5.96
N PRO A 74 18.71 1.68 5.94
CA PRO A 74 19.42 0.87 4.95
C PRO A 74 19.16 -0.62 5.18
N SER A 75 18.49 -1.31 4.24
CA SER A 75 18.36 -2.78 4.30
C SER A 75 19.49 -3.45 3.54
N LYS A 76 20.33 -4.25 4.26
CA LYS A 76 21.40 -5.23 3.90
C LYS A 76 22.33 -5.01 2.68
N THR A 77 21.96 -4.19 1.70
CA THR A 77 22.61 -3.90 0.42
C THR A 77 22.33 -2.47 -0.07
N ASP A 78 21.44 -1.72 0.58
CA ASP A 78 20.99 -0.40 0.13
C ASP A 78 21.45 0.74 1.04
N ARG A 79 21.44 1.97 0.51
CA ARG A 79 21.71 3.19 1.27
C ARG A 79 20.43 3.70 1.91
N GLU A 80 20.58 4.48 2.98
CA GLU A 80 19.46 5.24 3.56
C GLU A 80 18.78 6.07 2.46
N ARG A 81 17.45 5.93 2.34
CA ARG A 81 16.67 6.69 1.36
C ARG A 81 15.81 7.70 2.10
N VAL A 82 15.79 8.91 1.56
CA VAL A 82 14.94 10.00 2.03
C VAL A 82 13.99 10.36 0.90
N VAL A 83 12.70 10.15 1.10
CA VAL A 83 11.65 10.43 0.12
C VAL A 83 10.81 11.60 0.61
N PRO A 84 10.67 12.69 -0.17
CA PRO A 84 9.72 13.75 0.14
C PRO A 84 8.30 13.18 0.22
N VAL A 85 7.59 13.52 1.28
CA VAL A 85 6.20 13.06 1.49
C VAL A 85 5.28 13.96 0.66
N ALA A 86 4.87 13.46 -0.51
CA ALA A 86 3.81 14.07 -1.29
C ALA A 86 2.49 14.13 -0.48
N ALA A 87 1.60 15.06 -0.83
CA ALA A 87 0.34 15.27 -0.10
C ALA A 87 -0.50 13.97 0.02
N GLU A 88 -0.55 13.14 -1.01
CA GLU A 88 -1.26 11.86 -0.97
C GLU A 88 -0.60 10.85 -0.01
N LEU A 89 0.72 10.77 0.03
CA LEU A 89 1.43 9.90 0.98
C LEU A 89 1.23 10.40 2.41
N PHE A 90 1.26 11.72 2.61
CA PHE A 90 0.97 12.33 3.91
C PHE A 90 -0.40 11.91 4.43
N HIS A 91 -1.44 11.98 3.60
CA HIS A 91 -2.78 11.54 3.98
C HIS A 91 -2.81 10.07 4.38
N VAL A 92 -2.16 9.19 3.61
CA VAL A 92 -2.10 7.75 3.93
C VAL A 92 -1.45 7.52 5.29
N LEU A 93 -0.28 8.13 5.53
CA LEU A 93 0.44 8.01 6.80
C LEU A 93 -0.39 8.57 7.98
N ALA A 94 -1.06 9.71 7.78
CA ALA A 94 -1.93 10.30 8.79
C ALA A 94 -3.13 9.40 9.14
N PHE A 95 -3.76 8.77 8.14
CA PHE A 95 -4.84 7.82 8.38
C PHE A 95 -4.36 6.58 9.13
N ILE A 96 -3.18 6.04 8.79
CA ILE A 96 -2.56 4.93 9.52
C ILE A 96 -2.32 5.32 10.97
N ILE A 97 -1.63 6.44 11.21
CA ILE A 97 -1.33 6.92 12.57
C ILE A 97 -2.62 7.12 13.37
N ARG A 98 -3.62 7.81 12.80
CA ARG A 98 -4.90 8.05 13.46
C ARG A 98 -5.62 6.75 13.85
N ARG A 99 -5.55 5.73 12.98
CA ARG A 99 -6.14 4.42 13.27
C ARG A 99 -5.38 3.70 14.37
N LEU A 100 -4.05 3.75 14.34
CA LEU A 100 -3.19 3.07 15.32
C LEU A 100 -3.21 3.72 16.69
N THR A 101 -3.41 5.03 16.77
CA THR A 101 -3.53 5.72 18.05
C THR A 101 -4.86 5.40 18.73
N HIS A 102 -5.98 5.26 18.01
CA HIS A 102 -7.30 4.88 18.56
C HIS A 102 -7.60 5.56 19.92
N ASN A 103 -7.44 6.89 19.96
CA ASN A 103 -7.60 7.78 21.13
C ASN A 103 -6.45 7.78 22.16
N GLN A 104 -5.36 7.06 21.92
CA GLN A 104 -4.11 7.15 22.67
C GLN A 104 -3.25 8.32 22.16
N PRO A 105 -2.34 8.86 22.99
CA PRO A 105 -1.44 9.93 22.57
C PRO A 105 -0.39 9.46 21.55
N THR A 106 -0.04 8.17 21.53
CA THR A 106 1.04 7.62 20.70
C THR A 106 0.63 6.29 20.06
N VAL A 107 1.33 5.92 18.98
CA VAL A 107 1.15 4.61 18.34
C VAL A 107 1.69 3.53 19.27
N ALA A 108 0.92 2.46 19.45
CA ALA A 108 1.35 1.31 20.25
C ALA A 108 2.66 0.74 19.71
N LEU A 109 3.57 0.36 20.61
CA LEU A 109 4.84 -0.26 20.23
C LEU A 109 4.60 -1.69 19.75
N ALA A 110 5.21 -2.05 18.63
CA ALA A 110 5.16 -3.38 18.05
C ALA A 110 6.52 -4.07 18.20
N THR A 111 6.43 -5.39 18.39
CA THR A 111 7.59 -6.28 18.20
C THR A 111 7.84 -6.52 16.71
N HIS A 112 9.12 -6.50 16.31
CA HIS A 112 9.57 -6.92 14.99
C HIS A 112 10.58 -8.06 15.17
N ASP A 113 10.21 -9.26 14.72
CA ASP A 113 11.09 -10.41 14.73
C ASP A 113 11.81 -10.50 13.37
N ASP A 114 13.06 -10.04 13.30
CA ASP A 114 13.91 -10.33 12.14
C ASP A 114 14.39 -11.80 12.24
N LYS A 115 13.67 -12.67 11.55
CA LYS A 115 13.98 -14.10 11.50
C LYS A 115 15.35 -14.39 10.87
N ALA A 116 15.88 -13.50 10.05
CA ALA A 116 17.20 -13.68 9.42
C ALA A 116 18.34 -13.45 10.41
N GLU A 117 18.15 -12.55 11.39
CA GLU A 117 19.18 -12.20 12.37
C GLU A 117 18.94 -12.83 13.75
N ARG A 118 17.77 -13.44 13.99
CA ARG A 118 17.38 -14.04 15.29
C ARG A 118 17.50 -13.05 16.46
N VAL A 119 17.32 -11.77 16.19
CA VAL A 119 17.29 -10.71 17.21
C VAL A 119 15.88 -10.13 17.24
N THR A 120 15.28 -10.08 18.43
CA THR A 120 14.08 -9.27 18.66
C THR A 120 14.54 -7.82 18.76
N ILE A 121 14.16 -7.01 17.77
CA ILE A 121 14.46 -5.58 17.76
C ILE A 121 13.69 -4.90 18.91
N GLU A 122 14.24 -3.82 19.46
CA GLU A 122 13.54 -2.97 20.43
C GLU A 122 12.15 -2.58 19.89
N GLN A 123 11.15 -2.60 20.77
CA GLN A 123 9.78 -2.32 20.35
C GLN A 123 9.66 -0.87 19.86
N GLN A 124 9.19 -0.69 18.63
CA GLN A 124 9.07 0.61 17.99
C GLN A 124 7.62 0.87 17.54
N PRO A 125 7.24 2.14 17.35
CA PRO A 125 5.90 2.52 16.88
C PRO A 125 5.75 2.26 15.37
N PHE A 126 5.80 0.99 14.97
CA PHE A 126 5.69 0.57 13.57
C PHE A 126 4.31 0.88 12.98
N LEU A 127 4.29 1.30 11.72
CA LEU A 127 3.06 1.70 11.03
C LEU A 127 2.27 0.50 10.49
N PHE A 128 2.96 -0.57 10.11
CA PHE A 128 2.34 -1.78 9.55
C PHE A 128 2.27 -2.90 10.59
N GLN A 129 1.52 -2.64 11.64
CA GLN A 129 1.33 -3.56 12.75
C GLN A 129 -0.05 -4.20 12.78
N ARG A 130 -0.12 -5.35 13.44
CA ARG A 130 -1.35 -6.08 13.75
C ARG A 130 -1.36 -6.47 15.21
N THR A 131 -2.55 -6.64 15.74
CA THR A 131 -2.74 -7.10 17.12
C THR A 131 -3.38 -8.48 17.05
N ILE A 132 -2.73 -9.48 17.65
CA ILE A 132 -3.21 -10.85 17.74
C ILE A 132 -3.31 -11.20 19.22
N GLY A 133 -4.54 -11.37 19.71
CA GLY A 133 -4.78 -11.50 21.14
C GLY A 133 -4.30 -10.25 21.89
N GLN A 134 -3.29 -10.40 22.74
CA GLN A 134 -2.69 -9.32 23.53
C GLN A 134 -1.37 -8.79 22.95
N ARG A 135 -0.88 -9.37 21.85
CA ARG A 135 0.41 -9.01 21.26
C ARG A 135 0.20 -8.07 20.08
N THR A 136 0.93 -6.95 20.07
CA THR A 136 1.09 -6.10 18.89
C THR A 136 2.44 -6.40 18.23
N GLU A 137 2.39 -6.75 16.96
CA GLU A 137 3.55 -7.15 16.16
C GLU A 137 3.46 -6.59 14.75
N VAL A 138 4.60 -6.42 14.11
CA VAL A 138 4.67 -6.05 12.70
C VAL A 138 4.08 -7.17 11.84
N ILE A 139 3.36 -6.81 10.78
CA ILE A 139 2.88 -7.78 9.79
C ILE A 139 4.10 -8.48 9.17
N THR A 140 4.08 -9.81 9.08
CA THR A 140 5.22 -10.53 8.49
C THR A 140 5.31 -10.28 6.98
N PRO A 141 6.53 -10.27 6.39
CA PRO A 141 6.70 -10.11 4.94
C PRO A 141 5.89 -11.12 4.11
N GLY A 142 5.80 -12.37 4.59
CA GLY A 142 4.97 -13.41 3.97
C GLY A 142 3.47 -13.08 4.02
N ALA A 143 2.95 -12.64 5.17
CA ALA A 143 1.54 -12.27 5.29
C ALA A 143 1.18 -11.06 4.41
N LEU A 144 2.09 -10.09 4.30
CA LEU A 144 1.95 -8.95 3.39
C LEU A 144 1.90 -9.40 1.93
N ARG A 145 2.83 -10.28 1.53
CA ARG A 145 2.88 -10.85 0.19
C ARG A 145 1.61 -11.63 -0.16
N ASP A 146 1.13 -12.47 0.75
CA ASP A 146 -0.11 -13.24 0.55
C ASP A 146 -1.33 -12.31 0.44
N MET A 147 -1.36 -11.23 1.22
CA MET A 147 -2.41 -10.21 1.12
C MET A 147 -2.41 -9.55 -0.27
N LEU A 148 -1.24 -9.17 -0.78
CA LEU A 148 -1.10 -8.58 -2.12
C LEU A 148 -1.50 -9.58 -3.23
N PHE A 149 -1.11 -10.85 -3.11
CA PHE A 149 -1.52 -11.87 -4.08
C PHE A 149 -3.03 -12.09 -4.10
N ARG A 150 -3.68 -12.16 -2.93
CA ARG A 150 -5.14 -12.25 -2.83
C ARG A 150 -5.82 -11.04 -3.47
N LEU A 151 -5.36 -9.83 -3.18
CA LEU A 151 -5.87 -8.61 -3.82
C LEU A 151 -5.79 -8.67 -5.34
N CYS A 152 -4.67 -9.13 -5.90
CA CYS A 152 -4.52 -9.28 -7.34
C CYS A 152 -5.48 -10.32 -7.93
N ALA A 153 -5.68 -11.45 -7.24
CA ALA A 153 -6.64 -12.47 -7.65
C ALA A 153 -8.08 -11.94 -7.61
N ASP A 154 -8.50 -11.33 -6.50
CA ASP A 154 -9.82 -10.75 -6.33
C ASP A 154 -10.10 -9.65 -7.37
N PHE A 155 -9.10 -8.81 -7.67
CA PHE A 155 -9.21 -7.79 -8.70
C PHE A 155 -9.32 -8.40 -10.10
N HIS A 156 -8.59 -9.48 -10.39
CA HIS A 156 -8.70 -10.19 -11.67
C HIS A 156 -10.10 -10.80 -11.86
N GLU A 157 -10.66 -11.42 -10.82
CA GLU A 157 -12.02 -11.96 -10.82
C GLU A 157 -13.07 -10.85 -10.99
N THR A 158 -12.93 -9.74 -10.26
CA THR A 158 -13.85 -8.60 -10.37
C THR A 158 -13.76 -7.95 -11.75
N SER A 159 -12.55 -7.74 -12.27
CA SER A 159 -12.32 -7.17 -13.59
C SER A 159 -12.81 -8.08 -14.71
N SER A 160 -12.62 -9.40 -14.58
CA SER A 160 -13.16 -10.38 -15.55
C SER A 160 -14.67 -10.51 -15.46
N ALA A 161 -15.28 -10.33 -14.28
CA ALA A 161 -16.73 -10.24 -14.12
C ALA A 161 -17.29 -8.95 -14.76
N ILE A 162 -16.60 -7.82 -14.64
CA ILE A 162 -16.94 -6.56 -15.32
C ILE A 162 -16.75 -6.70 -16.84
N ALA A 163 -15.69 -7.41 -17.27
CA ALA A 163 -15.36 -7.62 -18.68
C ALA A 163 -16.20 -8.72 -19.36
N ARG A 164 -17.04 -9.46 -18.62
CA ARG A 164 -17.98 -10.44 -19.20
C ARG A 164 -19.25 -9.70 -19.65
N PRO A 165 -19.45 -9.44 -20.94
CA PRO A 165 -20.69 -8.81 -21.39
C PRO A 165 -21.87 -9.73 -21.07
N THR A 166 -22.89 -9.19 -20.41
CA THR A 166 -24.20 -9.84 -20.28
C THR A 166 -24.88 -9.81 -21.66
N SER A 167 -24.59 -10.81 -22.51
CA SER A 167 -25.19 -11.08 -23.84
C SER A 167 -24.96 -10.01 -24.93
N PRO A 168 -25.02 -10.37 -26.23
CA PRO A 168 -24.55 -9.54 -27.32
C PRO A 168 -25.64 -8.56 -27.75
N THR A 169 -25.74 -7.42 -27.07
CA THR A 169 -26.44 -6.26 -27.62
C THR A 169 -25.41 -5.17 -27.86
N ALA A 170 -25.19 -4.89 -29.15
CA ALA A 170 -24.44 -3.78 -29.74
C ALA A 170 -23.39 -3.11 -28.84
N ALA A 171 -22.12 -3.37 -29.13
CA ALA A 171 -20.99 -2.66 -28.52
C ALA A 171 -21.19 -1.14 -28.63
N PRO A 172 -21.12 -0.37 -27.52
CA PRO A 172 -20.99 1.06 -27.63
C PRO A 172 -19.58 1.39 -28.14
N ASP A 173 -19.50 2.22 -29.19
CA ASP A 173 -18.25 2.77 -29.70
C ASP A 173 -17.48 3.46 -28.57
N ILE A 174 -16.38 2.86 -28.15
CA ILE A 174 -15.41 3.49 -27.25
C ILE A 174 -14.58 4.43 -28.12
N PRO A 175 -14.62 5.76 -27.91
CA PRO A 175 -13.79 6.67 -28.69
C PRO A 175 -12.33 6.37 -28.36
N ARG A 176 -11.54 6.09 -29.41
CA ARG A 176 -10.07 6.00 -29.36
C ARG A 176 -9.48 7.37 -28.99
N ALA A 177 -9.61 7.75 -27.72
CA ALA A 177 -8.89 8.88 -27.18
C ALA A 177 -7.42 8.47 -27.03
N ASN A 178 -6.54 9.29 -27.60
CA ASN A 178 -5.10 9.35 -27.35
C ASN A 178 -4.13 8.72 -28.39
N THR A 179 -4.48 8.76 -29.67
CA THR A 179 -3.46 8.74 -30.76
C THR A 179 -3.40 10.04 -31.57
N ALA A 180 -4.48 10.83 -31.61
CA ALA A 180 -4.51 12.10 -32.36
C ALA A 180 -3.75 13.25 -31.67
N HIS A 181 -3.64 13.25 -30.34
CA HIS A 181 -2.89 14.30 -29.62
C HIS A 181 -1.38 14.21 -29.87
N TRP A 182 -0.86 13.00 -30.14
CA TRP A 182 0.56 12.74 -30.39
C TRP A 182 1.03 13.21 -31.77
N ALA A 183 0.14 13.26 -32.78
CA ALA A 183 0.48 13.73 -34.13
C ALA A 183 0.41 15.26 -34.27
N ALA A 184 -0.40 15.95 -33.44
CA ALA A 184 -0.52 17.40 -33.46
C ALA A 184 0.62 18.13 -32.72
N ALA A 185 1.39 17.42 -31.88
CA ALA A 185 2.44 17.98 -31.03
C ALA A 185 3.87 17.92 -31.60
N GLY A 186 4.05 17.48 -32.86
CA GLY A 186 5.35 17.50 -33.54
C GLY A 186 6.45 16.64 -32.89
N GLY A 187 6.08 15.56 -32.22
CA GLY A 187 7.05 14.64 -31.60
C GLY A 187 7.96 13.95 -32.62
N PRO A 188 9.23 13.66 -32.28
CA PRO A 188 10.19 13.06 -33.21
C PRO A 188 9.74 11.66 -33.65
N THR A 189 9.76 11.43 -34.96
CA THR A 189 9.42 10.15 -35.60
C THR A 189 10.38 9.05 -35.10
N PRO A 190 9.88 7.94 -34.52
CA PRO A 190 10.75 6.83 -34.14
C PRO A 190 11.32 6.16 -35.39
N GLN A 191 12.66 6.20 -35.53
CA GLN A 191 13.41 5.49 -36.55
C GLN A 191 13.22 3.96 -36.33
N PRO A 192 12.89 3.17 -37.37
CA PRO A 192 12.75 1.73 -37.20
C PRO A 192 14.09 1.11 -36.78
N ALA A 193 14.05 0.28 -35.73
CA ALA A 193 15.19 -0.46 -35.23
C ALA A 193 15.75 -1.37 -36.32
N HIS A 194 17.07 -1.27 -36.58
CA HIS A 194 17.77 -2.16 -37.49
C HIS A 194 17.65 -3.61 -37.00
N THR A 195 16.92 -4.43 -37.74
CA THR A 195 16.95 -5.88 -37.63
C THR A 195 18.34 -6.38 -38.01
N LYS A 196 19.12 -6.85 -37.05
CA LYS A 196 20.33 -7.64 -37.32
C LYS A 196 19.90 -9.00 -37.89
N THR A 197 20.19 -9.23 -39.16
CA THR A 197 20.16 -10.56 -39.80
C THR A 197 21.47 -11.30 -39.46
N PRO A 198 21.44 -12.62 -39.23
CA PRO A 198 22.58 -13.35 -38.68
C PRO A 198 23.60 -13.73 -39.78
N HIS A 199 24.87 -13.82 -39.39
CA HIS A 199 25.92 -14.54 -40.12
C HIS A 199 26.30 -15.78 -39.32
#